data_AF-A0A1B6MEC6-F1
#
_entry.id   AF-A0A1B6MEC6-F1
#
_cell.length_a   1.000
_cell.length_b   1.000
_cell.length_c   1.000
_cell.angle_alpha   90.00
_cell.angle_beta   90.00
_cell.angle_gamma   90.00
#
_symmetry.space_group_name_H-M   'P 1'
#
loop_
_entity.id
_entity.type
_entity.pdbx_description
1 polymer ?
#
loop_
_entity_poly.entity_id
_entity_poly.type
_entity_poly.pdbx_seq_one_letter_code
_entity_poly.pdbx_strand_id
1 'polypeptide(L)'
;VDELHLIGEPKRGANLESMLTKLIYMKGDIQIVGMSATIGNLSDIAAFLKADVYTQDFRPVELTEYVKVENELFKVDHSVNDDVPLVFYSKLSFQYSQEQQQQDPDQIGAL
;
A
#
# COMPACT_ATOMS: atom_id res chain seq x y z
N VAL A 1 -12.53 11.64 -6.86
CA VAL A 1 -11.29 11.21 -7.55
C VAL A 1 -10.70 10.10 -6.73
N ASP A 2 -10.64 8.90 -7.29
CA ASP A 2 -10.06 7.74 -6.62
C ASP A 2 -8.58 7.61 -6.98
N GLU A 3 -7.83 6.88 -6.16
CA GLU A 3 -6.39 6.65 -6.32
C GLU A 3 -5.59 7.94 -6.56
N LEU A 4 -5.85 8.96 -5.73
CA LEU A 4 -5.21 10.27 -5.87
C LEU A 4 -3.67 10.23 -5.79
N HIS A 5 -3.08 9.19 -5.18
CA HIS A 5 -1.64 8.93 -5.15
C HIS A 5 -1.03 8.82 -6.55
N LEU A 6 -1.83 8.51 -7.57
CA LEU A 6 -1.40 8.48 -8.97
C LEU A 6 -0.97 9.84 -9.51
N ILE A 7 -1.27 10.95 -8.81
CA ILE A 7 -0.85 12.30 -9.21
C ILE A 7 0.69 12.41 -9.27
N GLY A 8 1.41 11.63 -8.46
CA GLY A 8 2.88 11.56 -8.48
C GLY A 8 3.47 10.62 -9.53
N GLU A 9 2.65 9.86 -10.27
CA GLU A 9 3.16 8.89 -11.23
C GLU A 9 3.61 9.54 -12.54
N PRO A 10 4.80 9.19 -13.07
CA PRO A 10 5.35 9.82 -14.28
C PRO A 10 4.47 9.75 -15.53
N LYS A 11 3.68 8.67 -15.69
CA LYS A 11 2.86 8.45 -16.91
C LYS A 11 1.43 8.97 -16.78
N ARG A 12 0.87 8.97 -15.57
CA ARG A 12 -0.56 9.22 -15.33
C ARG A 12 -0.81 10.54 -14.58
N GLY A 13 0.15 10.97 -13.76
CA GLY A 13 0.03 12.13 -12.89
C GLY A 13 -0.27 13.42 -13.63
N ALA A 14 0.45 13.70 -14.72
CA ALA A 14 0.27 14.92 -15.50
C ALA A 14 -1.16 15.12 -16.05
N ASN A 15 -1.83 14.02 -16.44
CA ASN A 15 -3.21 14.07 -16.93
C ASN A 15 -4.18 14.36 -15.78
N LEU A 16 -3.98 13.71 -14.63
CA LEU A 16 -4.80 13.91 -13.45
C LEU A 16 -4.65 15.33 -12.90
N GLU A 17 -3.43 15.82 -12.80
CA GLU A 17 -3.11 17.20 -12.39
C GLU A 17 -3.73 18.22 -13.36
N SER A 18 -3.61 18.00 -14.67
CA SER A 18 -4.23 18.88 -15.69
C SER A 18 -5.75 18.90 -15.59
N MET A 19 -6.37 17.75 -15.31
CA MET A 19 -7.82 17.66 -15.11
C MET A 19 -8.26 18.43 -13.86
N LEU A 20 -7.60 18.19 -12.72
CA LEU A 20 -7.91 18.84 -11.45
C LEU A 20 -7.71 20.35 -11.52
N THR A 21 -6.61 20.78 -12.13
CA THR A 21 -6.33 22.20 -12.37
C THR A 21 -7.47 22.86 -13.15
N LYS A 22 -7.91 22.25 -14.26
CA LYS A 22 -9.03 22.80 -15.05
C LYS A 22 -10.30 22.92 -14.22
N LEU A 23 -10.61 21.93 -13.36
CA LEU A 23 -11.79 21.97 -12.50
C LEU A 23 -11.70 23.09 -11.46
N ILE A 24 -10.53 23.29 -10.83
CA ILE A 24 -10.29 24.35 -9.84
C ILE A 24 -10.49 25.75 -10.47
N TYR A 25 -10.08 25.94 -11.72
CA TYR A 25 -10.17 27.23 -12.42
C TYR A 25 -11.47 27.42 -13.21
N MET A 26 -12.31 26.39 -13.33
CA MET A 26 -13.59 26.51 -14.03
C MET A 26 -14.56 27.35 -13.18
N LYS A 27 -15.36 28.22 -13.82
CA LYS A 27 -16.38 29.02 -13.13
C LYS A 27 -17.61 28.16 -12.78
N GLY A 28 -17.46 27.28 -11.80
CA GLY A 28 -18.52 26.51 -11.19
C GLY A 28 -18.14 26.11 -9.77
N ASP A 29 -19.10 26.14 -8.85
CA ASP A 29 -18.89 25.70 -7.47
C ASP A 29 -18.79 24.16 -7.42
N ILE A 30 -17.67 23.63 -7.90
CA ILE A 30 -17.41 22.20 -8.00
C ILE A 30 -16.70 21.73 -6.73
N GLN A 31 -17.33 20.80 -6.02
CA GLN A 31 -16.69 20.12 -4.89
C GLN A 31 -15.81 18.97 -5.40
N ILE A 32 -14.53 18.98 -5.01
CA ILE A 32 -13.57 17.91 -5.30
C ILE A 32 -13.41 17.07 -4.04
N VAL A 33 -13.75 15.79 -4.12
CA VAL A 33 -13.49 14.80 -3.07
C VAL A 33 -12.45 13.81 -3.60
N GLY A 34 -11.29 13.75 -2.96
CA GLY A 34 -10.19 12.85 -3.27
C GLY A 34 -10.10 11.70 -2.28
N MET A 35 -9.88 10.48 -2.77
CA MET A 35 -9.63 9.28 -1.96
C MET A 35 -8.34 8.62 -2.44
N SER A 36 -7.56 8.08 -1.50
CA SER A 36 -6.36 7.33 -1.83
C SER A 36 -5.88 6.45 -0.70
N ALA A 37 -4.97 5.53 -1.02
CA ALA A 37 -4.10 4.86 -0.06
C ALA A 37 -3.11 5.86 0.60
N THR A 38 -2.16 5.34 1.37
CA THR A 38 -1.07 6.14 1.98
C THR A 38 -0.30 6.94 0.93
N ILE A 39 -0.36 8.26 1.05
CA ILE A 39 0.37 9.22 0.20
C ILE A 39 1.43 9.91 1.05
N GLY A 40 2.70 9.88 0.59
CA GLY A 40 3.81 10.53 1.30
C GLY A 40 3.74 12.06 1.33
N ASN A 41 3.18 12.70 0.29
CA ASN A 41 3.11 14.16 0.13
C ASN A 41 1.69 14.73 0.29
N LEU A 42 0.92 14.20 1.25
CA LEU A 42 -0.50 14.55 1.42
C LEU A 42 -0.74 16.05 1.70
N SER A 43 0.20 16.71 2.39
CA SER A 43 0.15 18.16 2.65
C SER A 43 0.13 18.99 1.37
N ASP A 44 0.96 18.60 0.40
CA ASP A 44 1.14 19.35 -0.85
C ASP A 44 -0.11 19.20 -1.73
N ILE A 45 -0.67 18.00 -1.76
CA ILE A 45 -1.91 17.69 -2.48
C ILE A 45 -3.09 18.46 -1.87
N ALA A 46 -3.18 18.49 -0.55
CA ALA A 46 -4.22 19.24 0.16
C ALA A 46 -4.13 20.75 -0.13
N ALA A 47 -2.92 21.30 -0.13
CA ALA A 47 -2.68 22.70 -0.48
C ALA A 47 -3.04 22.99 -1.95
N PHE A 48 -2.66 22.10 -2.87
CA PHE A 48 -3.02 22.20 -4.29
C PHE A 48 -4.53 22.19 -4.50
N LEU A 49 -5.26 21.29 -3.84
CA LEU A 49 -6.71 21.15 -3.96
C LEU A 49 -7.50 22.14 -3.10
N LYS A 50 -6.84 22.88 -2.20
CA LYS A 50 -7.46 23.70 -1.14
C LYS A 50 -8.49 22.91 -0.32
N ALA A 51 -8.13 21.68 0.04
CA ALA A 51 -9.01 20.72 0.67
C ALA A 51 -8.59 20.44 2.13
N ASP A 52 -9.59 20.15 2.96
CA ASP A 52 -9.34 19.55 4.28
C ASP A 52 -8.93 18.08 4.14
N VAL A 53 -8.07 17.63 5.05
CA VAL A 53 -7.52 16.27 5.04
C VAL A 53 -8.14 15.43 6.13
N TYR A 54 -8.53 14.21 5.77
CA TYR A 54 -8.93 13.17 6.71
C TYR A 54 -8.08 11.91 6.48
N THR A 55 -7.41 11.45 7.53
CA THR A 55 -6.59 10.23 7.50
C THR A 55 -6.89 9.33 8.68
N GLN A 56 -6.93 8.03 8.44
CA GLN A 56 -7.08 6.97 9.45
C GLN A 56 -6.34 5.72 8.97
N ASP A 57 -5.75 4.98 9.90
CA ASP A 57 -5.09 3.68 9.64
C ASP A 57 -6.05 2.50 9.87
N PHE A 58 -7.36 2.76 9.99
CA PHE A 58 -8.36 1.74 10.20
C PHE A 58 -8.39 0.76 9.02
N ARG A 59 -8.31 -0.54 9.33
CA ARG A 59 -8.56 -1.63 8.38
C ARG A 59 -9.75 -2.48 8.86
N PRO A 60 -10.74 -2.77 7.99
CA PRO A 60 -11.88 -3.61 8.35
C PRO A 60 -11.50 -5.03 8.79
N VAL A 61 -10.34 -5.52 8.32
CA VAL A 61 -9.78 -6.82 8.67
C VAL A 61 -8.35 -6.59 9.15
N GLU A 62 -8.00 -7.23 10.26
CA GLU A 62 -6.65 -7.20 10.80
C GLU A 62 -5.66 -7.77 9.77
N LEU A 63 -4.57 -7.04 9.53
CA LEU A 63 -3.46 -7.52 8.72
C LEU A 63 -2.39 -8.06 9.67
N THR A 64 -2.09 -9.35 9.58
CA THR A 64 -0.91 -9.94 10.21
C THR A 64 0.18 -10.16 9.17
N GLU A 65 1.37 -9.63 9.42
CA GLU A 65 2.51 -9.75 8.53
C GLU A 65 3.44 -10.89 8.96
N TYR A 66 3.99 -11.61 7.98
CA TYR A 66 4.95 -12.68 8.19
C TYR A 66 6.13 -12.55 7.23
N VAL A 67 7.31 -12.99 7.67
CA VAL A 67 8.52 -13.13 6.88
C VAL A 67 8.88 -14.61 6.78
N LYS A 68 8.98 -15.14 5.55
CA LYS A 68 9.43 -16.51 5.29
C LYS A 68 10.93 -16.50 5.03
N VAL A 69 11.67 -17.32 5.78
CA VAL A 69 13.10 -17.59 5.55
C VAL A 69 13.24 -19.10 5.40
N GLU A 70 13.52 -19.55 4.18
CA GLU A 70 13.54 -20.99 3.84
C GLU A 70 12.24 -21.69 4.27
N ASN A 71 12.32 -22.62 5.23
CA ASN A 71 11.21 -23.39 5.77
C ASN A 71 10.72 -22.85 7.12
N GLU A 72 11.10 -21.64 7.51
CA GLU A 72 10.69 -21.02 8.76
C GLU A 72 9.86 -19.77 8.46
N LEU A 73 8.79 -19.60 9.24
CA LEU A 73 7.91 -18.45 9.18
C LEU A 73 8.05 -17.64 10.47
N PHE A 74 8.29 -16.35 10.33
CA PHE A 74 8.41 -15.40 11.43
C PHE A 74 7.24 -14.42 11.36
N LYS A 75 6.54 -14.20 12.47
CA LYS A 75 5.52 -13.16 12.59
C LYS A 75 6.20 -11.82 12.84
N VAL A 76 5.75 -10.77 12.16
CA VAL A 76 6.20 -9.40 12.42
C VAL A 76 5.43 -8.85 13.62
N ASP A 77 6.15 -8.42 14.66
CA ASP A 77 5.57 -7.80 15.84
C ASP A 77 5.83 -6.29 15.83
N HIS A 78 4.83 -5.53 15.40
CA HIS A 78 4.88 -4.06 15.34
C HIS A 78 4.77 -3.39 16.73
N SER A 79 4.57 -4.15 17.82
CA SER A 79 4.53 -3.59 19.18
C SER A 79 5.91 -3.37 19.79
N VAL A 80 6.94 -4.00 19.24
CA VAL A 80 8.30 -3.96 19.76
C VAL A 80 9.14 -3.01 18.90
N ASN A 81 9.76 -2.01 19.54
CA ASN A 81 10.63 -1.04 18.88
C ASN A 81 12.08 -1.56 18.83
N ASP A 82 12.25 -2.83 18.46
CA ASP A 82 13.55 -3.51 18.34
C ASP A 82 14.07 -3.44 16.91
N ASP A 83 15.40 -3.55 16.76
CA ASP A 83 16.06 -3.60 15.44
C ASP A 83 15.61 -4.79 14.58
N VAL A 84 15.07 -5.85 15.20
CA VAL A 84 14.55 -7.05 14.51
C VAL A 84 13.19 -7.45 15.11
N PRO A 85 12.06 -6.96 14.56
CA PRO A 85 10.72 -7.24 15.06
C PRO A 85 10.18 -8.60 14.58
N LEU A 86 11.02 -9.64 14.56
CA LEU A 86 10.67 -10.96 14.03
C LEU A 86 10.58 -12.00 15.15
N VAL A 87 9.39 -12.56 15.32
CA VAL A 87 9.12 -13.63 16.28
C VAL A 87 8.91 -14.94 15.52
N PHE A 88 9.68 -15.98 15.85
CA PHE A 88 9.47 -17.30 15.25
C PHE A 88 8.01 -17.75 15.45
N TYR A 89 7.34 -18.09 14.35
CA TYR A 89 5.93 -18.49 14.36
C TYR A 89 5.78 -19.99 14.12
N SER A 90 6.36 -20.51 13.03
CA SER A 90 6.25 -21.93 12.70
C SER A 90 7.32 -22.42 11.74
N LYS A 91 7.47 -23.75 11.66
CA LYS A 91 8.23 -24.42 10.60
C LYS A 91 7.27 -24.95 9.55
N LEU A 92 7.54 -24.62 8.30
CA LEU A 92 6.78 -25.02 7.12
C LEU A 92 7.28 -26.38 6.63
N SER A 93 6.35 -27.30 6.39
CA SER A 93 6.64 -28.62 5.85
C SER A 93 5.77 -28.87 4.61
N PHE A 94 6.21 -28.33 3.48
CA PHE A 94 5.54 -28.55 2.20
C PHE A 94 6.16 -29.74 1.47
N GLN A 95 5.31 -30.63 0.95
CA GLN A 95 5.75 -31.73 0.09
C GLN A 95 5.65 -31.28 -1.36
N TYR A 96 6.70 -30.63 -1.86
CA TYR A 96 6.80 -30.24 -3.27
C TYR A 96 7.36 -31.40 -4.09
N SER A 97 6.78 -31.64 -5.26
CA SER A 97 7.44 -32.43 -6.31
C SER A 97 8.59 -31.62 -6.93
N GLN A 98 9.50 -32.30 -7.64
CA GLN A 98 10.61 -31.67 -8.36
C GLN A 98 10.13 -30.63 -9.40
N GLU A 99 9.00 -30.89 -10.05
CA GLU A 99 8.39 -29.97 -11.02
C GLU A 99 7.81 -28.72 -10.33
N GLN A 100 7.18 -28.89 -9.17
CA GLN A 100 6.64 -27.78 -8.38
C GLN A 100 7.75 -26.88 -7.83
N GLN A 101 8.89 -27.46 -7.42
CA GLN A 101 10.06 -26.70 -6.98
C GLN A 101 10.70 -25.88 -8.10
N GLN A 102 10.59 -26.31 -9.37
CA GLN A 102 11.05 -25.49 -10.50
C GLN A 102 10.13 -24.30 -10.79
N GLN A 103 8.83 -24.44 -10.52
CA GLN A 103 7.84 -23.38 -10.79
C GLN A 103 7.75 -22.36 -9.64
N ASP A 104 7.94 -22.80 -8.40
CA ASP A 104 7.82 -21.99 -7.18
C ASP A 104 9.00 -22.32 -6.24
N PRO A 105 10.21 -21.82 -6.57
CA PRO A 105 11.44 -22.16 -5.85
C PRO A 105 11.47 -21.63 -4.41
N ASP A 106 10.75 -20.55 -4.13
CA ASP A 106 10.58 -19.97 -2.80
C ASP A 106 9.36 -20.51 -2.07
N GLN A 107 8.59 -21.43 -2.66
CA GLN A 107 7.46 -22.13 -2.04
C GLN A 107 6.43 -21.18 -1.42
N ILE A 108 6.30 -19.97 -1.95
CA ILE A 108 5.34 -18.98 -1.44
C ILE A 108 3.92 -19.37 -1.82
N GLY A 109 3.73 -20.04 -2.96
CA GLY A 109 2.40 -20.48 -3.40
C GLY A 109 1.76 -21.56 -2.50
N ALA A 110 2.53 -22.18 -1.61
CA ALA A 110 2.03 -23.18 -0.67
C ALA A 110 1.56 -22.62 0.68
N LEU A 111 1.87 -21.35 0.97
CA LEU A 111 1.43 -20.64 2.17
C LEU A 111 -0.05 -20.24 2.06
#